data_AF-A0A962YZL2-F1
#
_entry.id   AF-A0A962YZL2-F1
#
_cell.length_a   1.000
_cell.length_b   1.000
_cell.length_c   1.000
_cell.angle_alpha   90.00
_cell.angle_beta   90.00
_cell.angle_gamma   90.00
#
_symmetry.space_group_name_H-M   'P 1'
#
loop_
_entity.id
_entity.type
_entity.pdbx_description
1 polymer ?
#
loop_
_entity_poly.entity_id
_entity_poly.type
_entity_poly.pdbx_seq_one_letter_code
_entity_poly.pdbx_strand_id
1 'polypeptide(L)'
;MTDSPEHHRQRSEFIRGLVQRTEGQPPINDRYTQGTPRTIFQFWHNLQELPEDIEECIASWARWTTSGFNHHLFDEHSAKAFIYASLGVRHERAFERCYHPAMQADYFRLCYLLVDGGFYVDADDVCVGTQIGWLFEDGRLKVQPLCYDIASGTMVNPSTFLHVNTYNPSWIFYFNNNPLIANRGHPIIERALRQATELLELAGEDVLPEIQATTGPGNLSKSIFDLGTTSEGVESDLVILRDWDSFAVSKWPLSHRGDARNWRLSNQLKFRQNDV
;
A
#
# COMPACT_ATOMS: atom_id res chain seq x y z
N MET A 1 -13.49 -1.65 18.58
CA MET A 1 -12.46 -1.79 19.63
C MET A 1 -11.43 -0.72 19.36
N THR A 2 -11.10 0.11 20.35
CA THR A 2 -10.01 1.08 20.26
C THR A 2 -8.66 0.34 20.15
N ASP A 3 -7.79 0.78 19.25
CA ASP A 3 -6.43 0.24 19.09
C ASP A 3 -5.63 0.56 20.37
N SER A 4 -5.35 -0.46 21.18
CA SER A 4 -4.54 -0.34 22.40
C SER A 4 -3.07 -0.64 22.07
N PRO A 5 -2.10 -0.21 22.91
CA PRO A 5 -0.70 -0.62 22.78
C PRO A 5 -0.51 -2.15 22.72
N GLU A 6 -1.38 -2.90 23.40
CA GLU A 6 -1.40 -4.35 23.35
C GLU A 6 -1.84 -4.88 21.99
N HIS A 7 -2.88 -4.30 21.38
CA HIS A 7 -3.31 -4.65 20.02
C HIS A 7 -2.22 -4.35 18.98
N HIS A 8 -1.49 -3.24 19.12
CA HIS A 8 -0.35 -2.93 18.26
C HIS A 8 0.75 -3.99 18.37
N ARG A 9 1.06 -4.45 19.59
CA ARG A 9 2.06 -5.49 19.84
C ARG A 9 1.61 -6.84 19.27
N GLN A 10 0.36 -7.25 19.50
CA GLN A 10 -0.19 -8.49 18.97
C GLN A 10 -0.14 -8.51 17.42
N ARG A 11 -0.51 -7.40 16.79
CA ARG A 11 -0.42 -7.23 15.34
C ARG A 11 1.02 -7.34 14.83
N SER A 12 1.97 -6.67 15.50
CA SER A 12 3.39 -6.74 15.15
C SER A 12 3.92 -8.18 15.26
N GLU A 13 3.63 -8.89 16.35
CA GLU A 13 4.06 -10.28 16.53
C GLU A 13 3.45 -11.24 15.50
N PHE A 14 2.17 -11.06 15.17
CA PHE A 14 1.51 -11.81 14.13
C PHE A 14 2.21 -11.63 12.77
N ILE A 15 2.48 -10.37 12.40
CA ILE A 15 3.18 -10.07 11.14
C ILE A 15 4.61 -10.61 11.16
N ARG A 16 5.33 -10.50 12.29
CA ARG A 16 6.66 -11.11 12.44
C ARG A 16 6.62 -12.62 12.15
N GLY A 17 5.60 -13.32 12.65
CA GLY A 17 5.39 -14.74 12.37
C GLY A 17 5.20 -15.07 10.89
N LEU A 18 4.53 -14.21 10.13
CA LEU A 18 4.41 -14.34 8.67
C LEU A 18 5.74 -14.06 7.96
N VAL A 19 6.43 -13.01 8.38
CA VAL A 19 7.66 -12.50 7.74
C VAL A 19 8.86 -13.42 7.95
N GLN A 20 8.99 -14.00 9.14
CA GLN A 20 10.12 -14.84 9.55
C GLN A 20 9.85 -16.34 9.38
N ARG A 21 8.80 -16.73 8.66
CA ARG A 21 8.49 -18.14 8.43
C ARG A 21 9.60 -18.84 7.63
N THR A 22 9.99 -20.02 8.10
CA THR A 22 11.05 -20.86 7.49
C THR A 22 10.51 -21.87 6.49
N GLU A 23 9.23 -22.24 6.60
CA GLU A 23 8.56 -23.17 5.70
C GLU A 23 8.32 -22.51 4.33
N GLY A 24 8.33 -23.33 3.26
CA GLY A 24 8.03 -22.86 1.91
C GLY A 24 6.68 -22.14 1.85
N GLN A 25 6.44 -21.39 0.76
CA GLN A 25 5.16 -20.69 0.63
C GLN A 25 4.00 -21.69 0.81
N PRO A 26 2.99 -21.35 1.62
CA PRO A 26 1.82 -22.20 1.79
C PRO A 26 1.23 -22.56 0.43
N PRO A 27 0.64 -23.76 0.28
CA PRO A 27 0.00 -24.13 -0.96
C PRO A 27 -1.02 -23.07 -1.35
N ILE A 28 -1.02 -22.73 -2.64
CA ILE A 28 -1.94 -21.73 -3.17
C ILE A 28 -3.38 -22.19 -2.96
N ASN A 29 -4.23 -21.29 -2.46
CA ASN A 29 -5.66 -21.53 -2.41
C ASN A 29 -6.23 -21.53 -3.84
N ASP A 30 -7.10 -22.48 -4.19
CA ASP A 30 -7.70 -22.62 -5.52
C ASP A 30 -8.27 -21.29 -6.06
N ARG A 31 -8.77 -20.43 -5.17
CA ARG A 31 -9.27 -19.09 -5.51
C ARG A 31 -8.24 -18.16 -6.15
N TYR A 32 -6.95 -18.43 -5.99
CA TYR A 32 -5.85 -17.61 -6.48
C TYR A 32 -5.07 -18.25 -7.63
N THR A 33 -5.50 -19.42 -8.11
CA THR A 33 -4.90 -20.07 -9.28
C THR A 33 -4.99 -19.23 -10.55
N GLN A 34 -5.95 -18.30 -10.61
CA GLN A 34 -6.01 -17.29 -11.66
C GLN A 34 -5.05 -16.13 -11.36
N GLY A 35 -4.21 -15.84 -12.35
CA GLY A 35 -3.23 -14.76 -12.28
C GLY A 35 -3.84 -13.37 -12.11
N THR A 36 -3.04 -12.47 -11.56
CA THR A 36 -3.41 -11.06 -11.41
C THR A 36 -3.40 -10.35 -12.79
N PRO A 37 -4.35 -9.45 -13.08
CA PRO A 37 -4.35 -8.68 -14.32
C PRO A 37 -3.02 -7.93 -14.54
N ARG A 38 -2.48 -7.98 -15.76
CA ARG A 38 -1.18 -7.37 -16.15
C ARG A 38 -1.26 -5.86 -16.32
N THR A 39 -1.79 -5.19 -15.32
CA THR A 39 -1.98 -3.74 -15.29
C THR A 39 -1.17 -3.17 -14.14
N ILE A 40 -0.24 -2.27 -14.48
CA ILE A 40 0.49 -1.45 -13.52
C ILE A 40 -0.24 -0.11 -13.46
N PHE A 41 -0.50 0.38 -12.27
CA PHE A 41 -1.10 1.71 -12.12
C PHE A 41 -0.45 2.50 -11.00
N GLN A 42 -0.41 3.81 -11.20
CA GLN A 42 0.20 4.78 -10.28
C GLN A 42 -0.76 5.95 -10.12
N PHE A 43 -0.57 6.72 -9.04
CA PHE A 43 -1.38 7.90 -8.74
C PHE A 43 -0.49 9.10 -8.45
N TRP A 44 -0.84 10.25 -9.04
CA TRP A 44 -0.29 11.55 -8.68
C TRP A 44 -1.39 12.61 -8.73
N HIS A 45 -1.72 13.20 -7.58
CA HIS A 45 -2.92 14.04 -7.38
C HIS A 45 -3.14 15.15 -8.43
N ASN A 46 -2.06 15.81 -8.88
CA ASN A 46 -2.14 16.89 -9.88
C ASN A 46 -1.14 16.67 -11.02
N LEU A 47 -1.61 16.18 -12.17
CA LEU A 47 -0.76 15.95 -13.35
C LEU A 47 -0.39 17.24 -14.10
N GLN A 48 -1.08 18.35 -13.85
CA GLN A 48 -0.70 19.64 -14.44
C GLN A 48 0.58 20.21 -13.80
N GLU A 49 0.89 19.77 -12.58
CA GLU A 49 2.06 20.16 -11.81
C GLU A 49 2.94 18.94 -11.50
N LEU A 50 2.97 17.96 -12.41
CA LEU A 50 3.80 16.77 -12.26
C LEU A 50 5.29 17.18 -12.32
N PRO A 51 6.07 16.93 -11.26
CA PRO A 51 7.50 17.22 -11.29
C PRO A 51 8.24 16.30 -12.25
N GLU A 52 9.25 16.83 -12.95
CA GLU A 52 10.08 16.07 -13.91
C GLU A 52 10.73 14.83 -13.27
N ASP A 53 11.20 14.96 -12.02
CA ASP A 53 11.82 13.84 -11.29
C ASP A 53 10.83 12.72 -10.92
N ILE A 54 9.53 13.04 -10.82
CA ILE A 54 8.46 12.06 -10.65
C ILE A 54 8.04 11.47 -12.01
N GLU A 55 8.01 12.28 -13.06
CA GLU A 55 7.76 11.81 -14.43
C GLU A 55 8.78 10.73 -14.85
N GLU A 56 10.06 10.92 -14.53
CA GLU A 56 11.11 9.91 -14.76
C GLU A 56 10.82 8.58 -14.01
N CYS A 57 10.35 8.67 -12.76
CA CYS A 57 10.00 7.50 -11.96
C CYS A 57 8.83 6.74 -12.61
N ILE A 58 7.78 7.45 -13.02
CA ILE A 58 6.62 6.88 -13.72
C ILE A 58 7.04 6.24 -15.05
N ALA A 59 7.88 6.92 -15.84
CA ALA A 59 8.37 6.42 -17.12
C ALA A 59 9.15 5.10 -16.97
N SER A 60 9.87 4.94 -15.86
CA SER A 60 10.61 3.70 -15.57
C SER A 60 9.69 2.47 -15.42
N TRP A 61 8.45 2.65 -14.99
CA TRP A 61 7.43 1.59 -14.94
C TRP A 61 6.68 1.42 -16.27
N ALA A 62 6.39 2.53 -16.96
CA ALA A 62 5.71 2.52 -18.25
C ALA A 62 6.46 1.70 -19.33
N ARG A 63 7.76 1.48 -19.18
CA ARG A 63 8.57 0.63 -20.08
C ARG A 63 7.99 -0.79 -20.27
N TRP A 64 7.27 -1.32 -19.28
CA TRP A 64 6.67 -2.65 -19.33
C TRP A 64 5.54 -2.77 -20.36
N THR A 65 5.02 -1.67 -20.89
CA THR A 65 4.08 -1.67 -22.02
C THR A 65 4.65 -2.39 -23.25
N THR A 66 5.96 -2.29 -23.47
CA THR A 66 6.68 -3.03 -24.53
C THR A 66 6.67 -4.56 -24.33
N SER A 67 6.36 -5.02 -23.12
CA SER A 67 6.25 -6.43 -22.72
C SER A 67 4.80 -6.89 -22.51
N GLY A 68 3.83 -6.12 -23.01
CA GLY A 68 2.41 -6.47 -22.99
C GLY A 68 1.69 -6.18 -21.67
N PHE A 69 2.24 -5.31 -20.82
CA PHE A 69 1.53 -4.78 -19.65
C PHE A 69 0.74 -3.53 -20.03
N ASN A 70 -0.37 -3.28 -19.34
CA ASN A 70 -1.00 -1.96 -19.35
C ASN A 70 -0.34 -1.09 -18.28
N HIS A 71 -0.20 0.20 -18.57
CA HIS A 71 0.22 1.20 -17.58
C HIS A 71 -0.82 2.32 -17.52
N HIS A 72 -1.28 2.65 -16.32
CA HIS A 72 -2.24 3.72 -16.09
C HIS A 72 -1.75 4.68 -15.02
N LEU A 73 -1.80 5.97 -15.33
CA LEU A 73 -1.52 7.04 -14.38
C LEU A 73 -2.83 7.77 -14.08
N PHE A 74 -3.18 7.85 -12.81
CA PHE A 74 -4.37 8.54 -12.34
C PHE A 74 -4.00 9.82 -11.61
N ASP A 75 -4.86 10.82 -11.75
CA ASP A 75 -4.92 12.03 -10.93
C ASP A 75 -6.15 12.02 -10.03
N GLU A 76 -6.33 13.07 -9.23
CA GLU A 76 -7.51 13.19 -8.36
C GLU A 76 -8.83 13.07 -9.14
N HIS A 77 -8.93 13.72 -10.30
CA HIS A 77 -10.16 13.78 -11.09
C HIS A 77 -10.54 12.42 -11.67
N SER A 78 -9.59 11.75 -12.34
CA SER A 78 -9.77 10.44 -12.94
C SER A 78 -9.96 9.34 -11.89
N ALA A 79 -9.26 9.43 -10.75
CA ALA A 79 -9.47 8.53 -9.60
C ALA A 79 -10.89 8.66 -9.04
N LYS A 80 -11.35 9.91 -8.80
CA LYS A 80 -12.71 10.18 -8.32
C LYS A 80 -13.77 9.65 -9.28
N ALA A 81 -13.62 9.91 -10.58
CA ALA A 81 -14.53 9.43 -11.61
C ALA A 81 -14.60 7.88 -11.64
N PHE A 82 -13.45 7.21 -11.55
CA PHE A 82 -13.37 5.76 -11.46
C PHE A 82 -14.09 5.22 -10.22
N ILE A 83 -13.86 5.82 -9.05
CA ILE A 83 -14.49 5.41 -7.80
C ILE A 83 -16.01 5.57 -7.88
N TYR A 84 -16.51 6.71 -8.35
CA TYR A 84 -17.95 6.94 -8.47
C TYR A 84 -18.60 5.92 -9.40
N ALA A 85 -18.01 5.69 -10.58
CA ALA A 85 -18.55 4.77 -11.58
C ALA A 85 -18.57 3.30 -11.09
N SER A 86 -17.56 2.89 -10.32
CA SER A 86 -17.35 1.48 -9.95
C SER A 86 -17.88 1.10 -8.57
N LEU A 87 -17.78 2.01 -7.60
CA LEU A 87 -18.07 1.76 -6.17
C LEU A 87 -19.13 2.71 -5.60
N GLY A 88 -19.59 3.69 -6.39
CA GLY A 88 -20.68 4.59 -6.05
C GLY A 88 -20.30 5.74 -5.11
N VAL A 89 -21.31 6.58 -4.85
CA VAL A 89 -21.18 7.86 -4.13
C VAL A 89 -20.59 7.75 -2.72
N ARG A 90 -20.77 6.61 -2.03
CA ARG A 90 -20.22 6.41 -0.67
C ARG A 90 -18.69 6.47 -0.70
N HIS A 91 -18.08 5.74 -1.62
CA HIS A 91 -16.62 5.66 -1.72
C HIS A 91 -16.04 6.95 -2.32
N GLU A 92 -16.77 7.62 -3.22
CA GLU A 92 -16.41 8.93 -3.73
C GLU A 92 -16.31 9.96 -2.59
N ARG A 93 -17.34 10.03 -1.72
CA ARG A 93 -17.34 10.93 -0.56
C ARG A 93 -16.21 10.63 0.43
N ALA A 94 -15.88 9.36 0.63
CA ALA A 94 -14.74 8.99 1.46
C ALA A 94 -13.41 9.45 0.84
N PHE A 95 -13.24 9.30 -0.47
CA PHE A 95 -12.07 9.83 -1.18
C PHE A 95 -11.97 11.36 -1.08
N GLU A 96 -13.08 12.10 -1.18
CA GLU A 96 -13.11 13.56 -0.98
C GLU A 96 -12.72 13.97 0.46
N ARG A 97 -12.89 13.08 1.45
CA ARG A 97 -12.46 13.32 2.84
C ARG A 97 -10.96 13.08 3.06
N CYS A 98 -10.26 12.48 2.09
CA CYS A 98 -8.81 12.37 2.14
C CYS A 98 -8.19 13.77 1.99
N TYR A 99 -7.77 14.36 3.11
CA TYR A 99 -7.29 15.75 3.16
C TYR A 99 -5.89 15.97 2.59
N HIS A 100 -5.20 14.90 2.17
CA HIS A 100 -3.81 14.95 1.71
C HIS A 100 -3.60 14.00 0.50
N PRO A 101 -2.79 14.36 -0.50
CA PRO A 101 -2.49 13.52 -1.67
C PRO A 101 -2.07 12.09 -1.36
N ALA A 102 -1.25 11.89 -0.32
CA ALA A 102 -0.87 10.56 0.14
C ALA A 102 -2.06 9.71 0.60
N MET A 103 -3.04 10.30 1.32
CA MET A 103 -4.27 9.59 1.70
C MET A 103 -5.14 9.26 0.49
N GLN A 104 -5.22 10.18 -0.48
CA GLN A 104 -5.91 9.93 -1.74
C GLN A 104 -5.28 8.72 -2.46
N ALA A 105 -3.95 8.67 -2.58
CA ALA A 105 -3.22 7.55 -3.18
C ALA A 105 -3.46 6.23 -2.43
N ASP A 106 -3.41 6.26 -1.10
CA ASP A 106 -3.67 5.13 -0.23
C ASP A 106 -5.10 4.58 -0.36
N TYR A 107 -6.10 5.47 -0.44
CA TYR A 107 -7.49 5.06 -0.58
C TYR A 107 -7.80 4.57 -2.00
N PHE A 108 -7.30 5.29 -3.02
CA PHE A 108 -7.52 4.96 -4.42
C PHE A 108 -6.89 3.61 -4.81
N ARG A 109 -5.68 3.29 -4.33
CA ARG A 109 -5.05 1.99 -4.62
C ARG A 109 -5.91 0.82 -4.13
N LEU A 110 -6.58 0.95 -2.98
CA LEU A 110 -7.51 -0.05 -2.48
C LEU A 110 -8.78 -0.14 -3.34
N CYS A 111 -9.34 1.00 -3.75
CA CYS A 111 -10.49 1.05 -4.65
C CYS A 111 -10.21 0.35 -5.98
N TYR A 112 -9.11 0.70 -6.63
CA TYR A 112 -8.73 0.15 -7.93
C TYR A 112 -8.44 -1.36 -7.84
N LEU A 113 -7.63 -1.79 -6.85
CA LEU A 113 -7.32 -3.21 -6.67
C LEU A 113 -8.56 -4.06 -6.37
N LEU A 114 -9.54 -3.52 -5.63
CA LEU A 114 -10.78 -4.24 -5.37
C LEU A 114 -11.57 -4.50 -6.65
N VAL A 115 -11.70 -3.48 -7.50
CA VAL A 115 -12.53 -3.50 -8.70
C VAL A 115 -11.84 -4.26 -9.84
N ASP A 116 -10.62 -3.84 -10.17
CA ASP A 116 -9.93 -4.30 -11.36
C ASP A 116 -8.79 -5.27 -11.07
N GLY A 117 -8.23 -5.23 -9.86
CA GLY A 117 -6.97 -5.92 -9.54
C GLY A 117 -5.79 -5.27 -10.27
N GLY A 118 -4.63 -5.91 -10.20
CA GLY A 118 -3.41 -5.45 -10.86
C GLY A 118 -2.30 -5.14 -9.88
N PHE A 119 -1.43 -4.20 -10.25
CA PHE A 119 -0.23 -3.85 -9.52
C PHE A 119 -0.17 -2.33 -9.30
N TYR A 120 -0.40 -1.91 -8.07
CA TYR A 120 -0.12 -0.55 -7.62
C TYR A 120 1.35 -0.41 -7.21
N VAL A 121 1.99 0.66 -7.68
CA VAL A 121 3.29 1.14 -7.18
C VAL A 121 3.25 2.67 -7.01
N ASP A 122 3.98 3.21 -6.03
CA ASP A 122 4.03 4.66 -5.85
C ASP A 122 4.66 5.36 -7.07
N ALA A 123 4.22 6.58 -7.34
CA ALA A 123 4.71 7.40 -8.45
C ALA A 123 6.18 7.83 -8.29
N ASP A 124 6.71 7.80 -7.05
CA ASP A 124 8.06 8.24 -6.70
C ASP A 124 9.08 7.09 -6.57
N ASP A 125 8.69 5.88 -6.98
CA ASP A 125 9.56 4.70 -7.05
C ASP A 125 10.10 4.48 -8.47
N VAL A 126 11.41 4.23 -8.58
CA VAL A 126 12.06 3.88 -9.85
C VAL A 126 12.07 2.36 -10.04
N CYS A 127 11.57 1.89 -11.17
CA CYS A 127 11.64 0.50 -11.57
C CYS A 127 13.07 0.10 -11.97
N VAL A 128 13.70 -0.75 -11.16
CA VAL A 128 15.02 -1.34 -11.44
C VAL A 128 14.94 -2.82 -11.81
N GLY A 129 13.81 -3.47 -11.52
CA GLY A 129 13.60 -4.89 -11.81
C GLY A 129 13.66 -5.20 -13.30
N THR A 130 14.34 -6.29 -13.66
CA THR A 130 14.50 -6.73 -15.07
C THR A 130 13.45 -7.74 -15.50
N GLN A 131 12.66 -8.28 -14.56
CA GLN A 131 11.52 -9.17 -14.80
C GLN A 131 10.48 -8.98 -13.70
N ILE A 132 9.23 -8.74 -14.07
CA ILE A 132 8.11 -8.59 -13.10
C ILE A 132 6.99 -9.62 -13.33
N GLY A 133 7.09 -10.47 -14.36
CA GLY A 133 5.99 -11.34 -14.79
C GLY A 133 5.48 -12.29 -13.71
N TRP A 134 6.38 -12.81 -12.87
CA TRP A 134 6.03 -13.73 -11.78
C TRP A 134 5.11 -13.10 -10.72
N LEU A 135 5.15 -11.76 -10.56
CA LEU A 135 4.24 -11.05 -9.66
C LEU A 135 2.77 -11.17 -10.07
N PHE A 136 2.50 -11.63 -11.29
CA PHE A 136 1.16 -11.75 -11.86
C PHE A 136 0.70 -13.21 -12.02
N GLU A 137 1.53 -14.19 -11.70
CA GLU A 137 1.23 -15.62 -11.93
C GLU A 137 0.07 -16.13 -11.09
N ASP A 138 -0.13 -15.57 -9.90
CA ASP A 138 -1.25 -15.89 -9.04
C ASP A 138 -2.00 -14.65 -8.53
N GLY A 139 -3.19 -14.90 -7.97
CA GLY A 139 -4.08 -13.88 -7.44
C GLY A 139 -3.86 -13.50 -5.98
N ARG A 140 -2.85 -14.07 -5.28
CA ARG A 140 -2.55 -13.74 -3.89
C ARG A 140 -2.10 -12.29 -3.77
N LEU A 141 -2.40 -11.67 -2.64
CA LEU A 141 -1.94 -10.33 -2.33
C LEU A 141 -0.42 -10.35 -2.03
N LYS A 142 0.35 -9.64 -2.85
CA LYS A 142 1.80 -9.48 -2.65
C LYS A 142 2.06 -8.19 -1.89
N VAL A 143 2.81 -8.30 -0.79
CA VAL A 143 3.09 -7.21 0.15
C VAL A 143 4.56 -7.19 0.54
N GLN A 144 5.12 -5.99 0.67
CA GLN A 144 6.47 -5.79 1.20
C GLN A 144 6.43 -5.72 2.74
N PRO A 145 7.21 -6.54 3.47
CA PRO A 145 7.35 -6.40 4.91
C PRO A 145 8.30 -5.27 5.26
N LEU A 146 8.00 -4.56 6.33
CA LEU A 146 8.84 -3.52 6.91
C LEU A 146 8.97 -3.72 8.42
N CYS A 147 10.08 -3.23 8.97
CA CYS A 147 10.35 -3.24 10.39
C CYS A 147 10.89 -1.88 10.82
N TYR A 148 10.23 -1.25 11.78
CA TYR A 148 10.66 0.03 12.35
C TYR A 148 11.17 -0.18 13.77
N ASP A 149 12.33 0.38 14.09
CA ASP A 149 12.87 0.38 15.44
C ASP A 149 12.54 1.70 16.13
N ILE A 150 11.64 1.63 17.12
CA ILE A 150 11.21 2.80 17.88
C ILE A 150 12.39 3.42 18.65
N ALA A 151 13.33 2.60 19.12
CA ALA A 151 14.43 3.07 19.96
C ALA A 151 15.44 3.92 19.18
N SER A 152 15.74 3.54 17.94
CA SER A 152 16.61 4.32 17.05
C SER A 152 15.85 5.35 16.22
N GLY A 153 14.53 5.20 16.07
CA GLY A 153 13.70 6.02 15.21
C GLY A 153 13.89 5.74 13.72
N THR A 154 14.38 4.55 13.34
CA THR A 154 14.76 4.22 11.96
C THR A 154 14.17 2.91 11.47
N MET A 155 14.13 2.73 10.15
CA MET A 155 13.85 1.42 9.54
C MET A 155 14.98 0.43 9.83
N VAL A 156 14.63 -0.82 10.12
CA VAL A 156 15.56 -1.95 10.23
C VAL A 156 15.79 -2.52 8.84
N ASN A 157 17.03 -2.87 8.52
CA ASN A 157 17.37 -3.42 7.21
C ASN A 157 16.69 -4.80 6.99
N PRO A 158 16.13 -5.08 5.80
CA PRO A 158 15.55 -6.40 5.47
C PRO A 158 16.49 -7.57 5.73
N SER A 159 17.79 -7.43 5.42
CA SER A 159 18.79 -8.47 5.70
C SER A 159 18.91 -8.82 7.17
N THR A 160 18.46 -7.94 8.09
CA THR A 160 18.46 -8.20 9.54
C THR A 160 17.14 -8.79 10.01
N PHE A 161 16.01 -8.11 9.75
CA PHE A 161 14.72 -8.50 10.36
C PHE A 161 14.06 -9.71 9.71
N LEU A 162 14.48 -10.09 8.49
CA LEU A 162 13.97 -11.27 7.79
C LEU A 162 14.53 -12.59 8.34
N HIS A 163 15.59 -12.55 9.16
CA HIS A 163 16.15 -13.75 9.76
C HIS A 163 15.20 -14.34 10.81
N VAL A 164 15.05 -15.67 10.78
CA VAL A 164 14.20 -16.43 11.71
C VAL A 164 14.66 -16.17 13.14
N ASN A 165 13.71 -15.90 14.04
CA ASN A 165 13.93 -15.65 15.47
C ASN A 165 14.72 -14.37 15.81
N THR A 166 15.09 -13.53 14.84
CA THR A 166 15.64 -12.20 15.16
C THR A 166 14.54 -11.33 15.75
N TYR A 167 14.81 -10.74 16.91
CA TYR A 167 13.82 -9.97 17.66
C TYR A 167 14.49 -8.88 18.49
N ASN A 168 13.81 -7.74 18.60
CA ASN A 168 14.11 -6.70 19.57
C ASN A 168 12.76 -6.12 20.06
N PRO A 169 12.56 -5.91 21.38
CA PRO A 169 11.32 -5.38 21.92
C PRO A 169 10.93 -3.98 21.42
N SER A 170 11.85 -3.22 20.83
CA SER A 170 11.56 -1.93 20.20
C SER A 170 11.11 -2.03 18.74
N TRP A 171 11.13 -3.22 18.15
CA TRP A 171 10.79 -3.41 16.74
C TRP A 171 9.28 -3.54 16.53
N ILE A 172 8.78 -2.85 15.52
CA ILE A 172 7.42 -2.95 15.01
C ILE A 172 7.48 -3.52 13.60
N PHE A 173 6.89 -4.70 13.42
CA PHE A 173 6.68 -5.31 12.11
C PHE A 173 5.34 -4.89 11.53
N TYR A 174 5.34 -4.52 10.25
CA TYR A 174 4.14 -4.15 9.52
C TYR A 174 4.32 -4.42 8.03
N PHE A 175 3.22 -4.43 7.28
CA PHE A 175 3.27 -4.49 5.82
C PHE A 175 3.15 -3.09 5.24
N ASN A 176 4.06 -2.76 4.32
CA ASN A 176 3.92 -1.58 3.50
C ASN A 176 2.66 -1.70 2.64
N ASN A 177 2.04 -0.58 2.29
CA ASN A 177 0.93 -0.54 1.32
C ASN A 177 1.39 -0.13 -0.09
N ASN A 178 2.70 -0.10 -0.32
CA ASN A 178 3.36 0.00 -1.62
C ASN A 178 4.52 -1.02 -1.66
N PRO A 179 4.60 -1.92 -2.64
CA PRO A 179 3.61 -2.15 -3.68
C PRO A 179 2.37 -2.86 -3.11
N LEU A 180 1.32 -2.90 -3.91
CA LEU A 180 0.23 -3.87 -3.72
C LEU A 180 -0.10 -4.52 -5.05
N ILE A 181 0.01 -5.85 -5.10
CA ILE A 181 -0.38 -6.63 -6.28
C ILE A 181 -1.39 -7.66 -5.85
N ALA A 182 -2.58 -7.65 -6.44
CA ALA A 182 -3.65 -8.57 -6.10
C ALA A 182 -4.64 -8.75 -7.26
N ASN A 183 -5.32 -9.90 -7.28
CA ASN A 183 -6.47 -10.07 -8.16
C ASN A 183 -7.67 -9.25 -7.64
N ARG A 184 -8.64 -8.99 -8.53
CA ARG A 184 -9.90 -8.32 -8.18
C ARG A 184 -10.64 -9.07 -7.07
N GLY A 185 -11.34 -8.33 -6.21
CA GLY A 185 -12.14 -8.92 -5.14
C GLY A 185 -11.32 -9.54 -4.00
N HIS A 186 -10.03 -9.22 -3.85
CA HIS A 186 -9.19 -9.81 -2.81
C HIS A 186 -9.73 -9.44 -1.40
N PRO A 187 -10.03 -10.41 -0.50
CA PRO A 187 -10.71 -10.14 0.77
C PRO A 187 -9.96 -9.19 1.71
N ILE A 188 -8.63 -9.24 1.70
CA ILE A 188 -7.79 -8.31 2.48
C ILE A 188 -7.93 -6.88 1.96
N ILE A 189 -7.98 -6.68 0.64
CA ILE A 189 -8.18 -5.36 0.02
C ILE A 189 -9.59 -4.85 0.32
N GLU A 190 -10.61 -5.71 0.20
CA GLU A 190 -12.00 -5.38 0.55
C GLU A 190 -12.11 -4.93 2.01
N ARG A 191 -11.49 -5.66 2.95
CA ARG A 191 -11.48 -5.30 4.36
C ARG A 191 -10.78 -3.96 4.60
N ALA A 192 -9.60 -3.77 4.01
CA ALA A 192 -8.84 -2.53 4.17
C ALA A 192 -9.61 -1.33 3.62
N LEU A 193 -10.26 -1.47 2.47
CA LEU A 193 -11.10 -0.42 1.89
C LEU A 193 -12.30 -0.11 2.78
N ARG A 194 -13.01 -1.13 3.26
CA ARG A 194 -14.15 -0.95 4.16
C ARG A 194 -13.74 -0.21 5.44
N GLN A 195 -12.65 -0.62 6.06
CA GLN A 195 -12.16 0.01 7.29
C GLN A 195 -11.72 1.45 7.05
N ALA A 196 -11.00 1.74 5.95
CA ALA A 196 -10.64 3.11 5.58
C ALA A 196 -11.88 3.99 5.37
N THR A 197 -12.88 3.46 4.66
CA THR A 197 -14.16 4.15 4.41
C THR A 197 -14.86 4.50 5.72
N GLU A 198 -15.00 3.52 6.63
CA GLU A 198 -15.62 3.71 7.94
C GLU A 198 -14.87 4.73 8.79
N LEU A 199 -13.53 4.68 8.82
CA LEU A 199 -12.71 5.64 9.57
C LEU A 199 -12.84 7.07 9.03
N LEU A 200 -12.88 7.22 7.71
CA LEU A 200 -13.10 8.52 7.05
C LEU A 200 -14.52 9.05 7.30
N GLU A 201 -15.53 8.18 7.35
CA GLU A 201 -16.91 8.55 7.70
C GLU A 201 -17.05 8.98 9.16
N LEU A 202 -16.35 8.28 10.08
CA LEU A 202 -16.36 8.57 11.51
C LEU A 202 -15.55 9.81 11.89
N ALA A 203 -14.57 10.20 11.09
CA ALA A 203 -13.88 11.46 11.27
C ALA A 203 -14.88 12.62 11.13
N GLY A 204 -14.95 13.48 12.14
CA GLY A 204 -15.72 14.72 12.07
C GLY A 204 -15.19 15.63 10.96
N GLU A 205 -16.02 16.54 10.44
CA GLU A 205 -15.65 17.41 9.31
C GLU A 205 -14.39 18.26 9.57
N ASP A 206 -14.11 18.58 10.83
CA ASP A 206 -12.93 19.35 11.26
C ASP A 206 -11.79 18.48 11.81
N VAL A 207 -11.93 17.15 11.79
CA VAL A 207 -10.91 16.22 12.31
C VAL A 207 -10.12 15.65 11.14
N LEU A 208 -8.80 15.83 11.18
CA LEU A 208 -7.88 15.23 10.23
C LEU A 208 -7.34 13.91 10.82
N PRO A 209 -7.81 12.75 10.36
CA PRO A 209 -7.40 11.47 10.93
C PRO A 209 -5.95 11.15 10.57
N GLU A 210 -5.27 10.37 11.42
CA GLU A 210 -3.88 9.98 11.18
C GLU A 210 -3.77 9.10 9.92
N ILE A 211 -2.86 9.46 9.01
CA ILE A 211 -2.76 8.88 7.66
C ILE A 211 -2.50 7.37 7.72
N GLN A 212 -1.50 6.93 8.49
CA GLN A 212 -1.09 5.52 8.47
C GLN A 212 -2.16 4.57 9.01
N ALA A 213 -2.85 4.95 10.08
CA ALA A 213 -3.90 4.15 10.70
C ALA A 213 -5.20 4.14 9.89
N THR A 214 -5.44 5.17 9.06
CA THR A 214 -6.69 5.35 8.33
C THR A 214 -6.64 4.75 6.93
N THR A 215 -5.73 5.23 6.09
CA THR A 215 -5.62 4.79 4.69
C THR A 215 -4.31 4.03 4.43
N GLY A 216 -3.28 4.30 5.23
CA GLY A 216 -1.92 3.82 4.98
C GLY A 216 -1.58 2.40 5.46
N PRO A 217 -0.27 2.11 5.65
CA PRO A 217 0.23 0.80 6.04
C PRO A 217 -0.35 0.21 7.34
N GLY A 218 -0.74 1.07 8.28
CA GLY A 218 -1.36 0.67 9.55
C GLY A 218 -2.73 0.03 9.33
N ASN A 219 -3.56 0.61 8.47
CA ASN A 219 -4.87 0.08 8.09
C ASN A 219 -4.75 -1.29 7.38
N LEU A 220 -3.82 -1.40 6.42
CA LEU A 220 -3.55 -2.66 5.72
C LEU A 220 -3.08 -3.76 6.69
N SER A 221 -2.08 -3.45 7.51
CA SER A 221 -1.52 -4.37 8.49
C SER A 221 -2.58 -4.84 9.49
N LYS A 222 -3.45 -3.95 9.94
CA LYS A 222 -4.59 -4.28 10.79
C LYS A 222 -5.59 -5.19 10.08
N SER A 223 -5.89 -4.92 8.82
CA SER A 223 -6.82 -5.73 8.03
C SER A 223 -6.31 -7.16 7.82
N ILE A 224 -5.01 -7.32 7.57
CA ILE A 224 -4.35 -8.64 7.50
C ILE A 224 -4.43 -9.37 8.84
N PHE A 225 -4.10 -8.70 9.94
CA PHE A 225 -4.15 -9.28 11.29
C PHE A 225 -5.56 -9.72 11.69
N ASP A 226 -6.56 -8.87 11.49
CA ASP A 226 -7.93 -9.18 11.88
C ASP A 226 -8.51 -10.36 11.06
N LEU A 227 -8.16 -10.48 9.78
CA LEU A 227 -8.55 -11.65 8.97
C LEU A 227 -7.79 -12.90 9.40
N GLY A 228 -6.48 -12.80 9.63
CA GLY A 228 -5.66 -13.94 10.06
C GLY A 228 -6.01 -14.50 11.43
N THR A 229 -6.59 -13.69 12.32
CA THR A 229 -7.05 -14.12 13.64
C THR A 229 -8.47 -14.68 13.64
N THR A 230 -9.25 -14.44 12.58
CA THR A 230 -10.65 -14.87 12.48
C THR A 230 -10.88 -15.95 11.41
N SER A 231 -9.95 -16.09 10.47
CA SER A 231 -10.00 -17.04 9.36
C SER A 231 -8.70 -17.82 9.30
N GLU A 232 -8.79 -19.15 9.21
CA GLU A 232 -7.61 -19.98 8.97
C GLU A 232 -7.07 -19.73 7.55
N GLY A 233 -5.74 -19.78 7.41
CA GLY A 233 -5.09 -19.84 6.10
C GLY A 233 -4.80 -18.51 5.42
N VAL A 234 -4.84 -17.35 6.12
CA VAL A 234 -4.46 -16.04 5.53
C VAL A 234 -3.06 -16.06 4.89
N GLU A 235 -2.19 -16.93 5.38
CA GLU A 235 -0.84 -17.15 4.87
C GLU A 235 -0.85 -17.65 3.42
N SER A 236 -1.88 -18.43 3.05
CA SER A 236 -2.10 -18.94 1.68
C SER A 236 -2.68 -17.87 0.75
N ASP A 237 -2.99 -16.69 1.29
CA ASP A 237 -3.53 -15.55 0.56
C ASP A 237 -2.48 -14.49 0.26
N LEU A 238 -1.31 -14.63 0.86
CA LEU A 238 -0.26 -13.65 0.84
C LEU A 238 0.98 -14.18 0.14
N VAL A 239 1.71 -13.26 -0.48
CA VAL A 239 3.09 -13.45 -0.91
C VAL A 239 3.92 -12.34 -0.28
N ILE A 240 4.90 -12.72 0.54
CA ILE A 240 5.78 -11.76 1.21
C ILE A 240 6.95 -11.44 0.27
N LEU A 241 7.00 -10.20 -0.21
CA LEU A 241 8.04 -9.69 -1.10
C LEU A 241 9.29 -9.32 -0.28
N ARG A 242 10.16 -10.30 -0.04
CA ARG A 242 11.35 -10.16 0.83
C ARG A 242 12.47 -9.32 0.20
N ASP A 243 12.43 -9.13 -1.11
CA ASP A 243 13.47 -8.54 -1.94
C ASP A 243 12.94 -7.40 -2.81
N TRP A 244 11.96 -6.64 -2.30
CA TRP A 244 11.33 -5.54 -3.04
C TRP A 244 12.33 -4.52 -3.62
N ASP A 245 13.43 -4.27 -2.91
CA ASP A 245 14.50 -3.35 -3.35
C ASP A 245 15.19 -3.80 -4.66
N SER A 246 15.00 -5.06 -5.08
CA SER A 246 15.46 -5.55 -6.40
C SER A 246 14.51 -5.19 -7.55
N PHE A 247 13.28 -4.77 -7.25
CA PHE A 247 12.26 -4.37 -8.21
C PHE A 247 12.13 -2.86 -8.30
N ALA A 248 12.12 -2.18 -7.15
CA ALA A 248 11.89 -0.76 -7.04
C ALA A 248 12.83 -0.12 -6.04
N VAL A 249 13.30 1.08 -6.33
CA VAL A 249 14.08 1.89 -5.38
C VAL A 249 13.51 3.29 -5.30
N SER A 250 13.47 3.85 -4.09
CA SER A 250 13.13 5.25 -3.90
C SER A 250 14.34 6.11 -4.29
N LYS A 251 14.17 6.99 -5.28
CA LYS A 251 15.20 7.94 -5.71
C LYS A 251 15.36 9.03 -4.64
N TRP A 252 16.60 9.49 -4.40
CA TRP A 252 16.85 10.59 -3.47
C TRP A 252 17.87 11.60 -4.02
N PRO A 253 17.65 12.92 -3.84
CA PRO A 253 16.42 13.55 -3.36
C PRO A 253 15.34 13.64 -4.46
N LEU A 254 14.08 13.73 -4.05
CA LEU A 254 12.95 14.08 -4.91
C LEU A 254 12.30 15.38 -4.41
N SER A 255 11.88 16.23 -5.35
CA SER A 255 11.41 17.60 -5.14
C SER A 255 10.28 17.70 -4.10
N HIS A 256 9.24 16.87 -4.23
CA HIS A 256 8.07 16.85 -3.36
C HIS A 256 8.36 16.54 -1.88
N ARG A 257 9.56 16.03 -1.57
CA ARG A 257 9.92 15.66 -0.19
C ARG A 257 10.31 16.87 0.67
N GLY A 258 10.57 18.01 0.04
CA GLY A 258 10.92 19.26 0.69
C GLY A 258 9.73 20.18 1.02
N ASP A 259 8.51 19.81 0.62
CA ASP A 259 7.32 20.66 0.74
C ASP A 259 6.11 19.93 1.34
N ALA A 260 4.94 20.59 1.32
CA ALA A 260 3.71 20.10 1.94
C ALA A 260 3.17 18.79 1.35
N ARG A 261 3.65 18.34 0.18
CA ARG A 261 3.32 17.03 -0.42
C ARG A 261 3.97 15.88 0.34
N ASN A 262 4.99 16.15 1.16
CA ASN A 262 5.55 15.16 2.07
C ASN A 262 4.61 14.95 3.26
N TRP A 263 3.88 13.84 3.25
CA TRP A 263 2.91 13.52 4.29
C TRP A 263 3.49 13.51 5.72
N ARG A 264 4.81 13.29 5.88
CA ARG A 264 5.49 13.34 7.19
C ARG A 264 5.51 14.73 7.80
N LEU A 265 5.42 15.77 6.97
CA LEU A 265 5.33 17.17 7.39
C LEU A 265 3.87 17.64 7.56
N SER A 266 2.93 16.89 7.01
CA SER A 266 1.52 17.30 6.85
C SER A 266 0.51 16.35 7.52
N ASN A 267 0.98 15.40 8.34
CA ASN A 267 0.08 14.50 9.06
C ASN A 267 -0.82 15.30 10.02
N GLN A 268 -2.13 15.08 9.91
CA GLN A 268 -3.17 15.85 10.59
C GLN A 268 -3.11 17.37 10.36
N LEU A 269 -2.57 17.81 9.22
CA LEU A 269 -2.57 19.21 8.78
C LEU A 269 -3.25 19.31 7.40
N LYS A 270 -4.08 20.35 7.18
CA LYS A 270 -4.74 20.53 5.89
C LYS A 270 -3.69 20.80 4.81
N PHE A 271 -3.65 19.96 3.80
CA PHE A 271 -2.90 20.24 2.57
C PHE A 271 -3.55 21.42 1.85
N ARG A 272 -2.76 22.43 1.46
CA ARG A 272 -3.21 23.50 0.57
C ARG A 272 -2.34 23.46 -0.68
N GLN A 273 -2.98 23.52 -1.86
CA GLN A 273 -2.26 23.49 -3.14
C GLN A 273 -1.26 24.64 -3.31
N ASN A 274 -1.45 25.76 -2.59
CA ASN A 274 -0.52 26.90 -2.62
C ASN A 274 0.77 26.67 -1.80
N ASP A 275 0.92 25.53 -1.11
CA ASP A 275 2.08 25.20 -0.27
C ASP A 275 3.15 24.38 -1.05
N VAL A 276 3.05 24.35 -2.38
CA VAL A 276 3.93 23.63 -3.33
C VAL A 276 4.89 24.61 -4.03
#